data_AF-I0WE21-F1
#
_entry.id   AF-I0WE21-F1
#
_cell.length_a   1.000
_cell.length_b   1.000
_cell.length_c   1.000
_cell.angle_alpha   90.00
_cell.angle_beta   90.00
_cell.angle_gamma   90.00
#
_symmetry.space_group_name_H-M   'P 1'
#
loop_
_entity.id
_entity.type
_entity.pdbx_description
1 polymer ?
#
loop_
_entity_poly.entity_id
_entity_poly.type
_entity_poly.pdbx_seq_one_letter_code
_entity_poly.pdbx_strand_id
1 'polypeptide(L)'
;MRKQSLKIVLFTLMMSTALIGCKNSSSSNKNTSRATGWDINSKEGGFQYNTDFKDQETAPGLVFIEGGTFTMGKVQDDVMHDWNNTPNQQHVQSFYMDETEVTNKMYTEFLDWIKGVFPPDDPNYTNIYHGVLPDTLVWRNRLGFNENMVTNYLRHPAYAEYPVVGVNWIQAVQFSEWRTERVNEHILEREGYIERNSRYQVDAEGTFSTETYLNRPEETYGGKITEFQGKNGTNREGEITFAKQTSGVLLPEYRLPTEVEWEYAANALNGLREYNNIRGRKKYPWDGEYTRDGSRNRRGDQLANFKQGKGDYGGVAGWSDDGADITAEVKSYPPNDFGLYDMAGNVAEWVADVYRPIVDDEANDFNYYRGNVYTKNAIGDDGKVMIVKPNEVKYDTLSNGRIIARNLPGQLAKVAVDDQETYLRPNFSQSDNRGYRDGDPGSSRFFDRFGDDITAQKKMYNSPKHNVSTDSTGNMIREYDKSSKRTSLINDEVRVYKGGSWRDRAYWLDPAQRRYLPQYMATDYIGFRNAMSRLGSKTKEKKKPRG
;
A
#
# COMPACT_ATOMS: atom_id res chain seq x y z
N MET A 1 21.88 -32.76 88.65
CA MET A 1 23.03 -31.87 88.89
C MET A 1 23.25 -31.01 87.66
N ARG A 2 23.28 -29.68 87.86
CA ARG A 2 24.00 -28.61 87.12
C ARG A 2 24.09 -28.71 85.58
N LYS A 3 23.46 -27.76 84.85
CA LYS A 3 24.12 -26.54 84.32
C LYS A 3 25.49 -26.85 83.69
N GLN A 4 25.57 -26.98 82.36
CA GLN A 4 26.65 -26.45 81.49
C GLN A 4 26.61 -27.10 80.09
N SER A 5 25.74 -26.60 79.22
CA SER A 5 25.91 -26.75 77.75
C SER A 5 25.05 -25.78 76.93
N LEU A 6 24.47 -24.76 77.58
CA LEU A 6 23.65 -23.71 76.97
C LEU A 6 24.49 -22.52 76.41
N LYS A 7 25.78 -22.72 76.14
CA LYS A 7 26.71 -21.63 75.71
C LYS A 7 27.55 -21.93 74.47
N ILE A 8 27.30 -23.06 73.77
CA ILE A 8 28.02 -23.38 72.51
C ILE A 8 27.09 -23.42 71.28
N VAL A 9 25.77 -23.29 71.47
CA VAL A 9 24.81 -23.22 70.35
C VAL A 9 24.51 -21.77 69.91
N LEU A 10 24.97 -20.77 70.67
CA LEU A 10 24.66 -19.35 70.41
C LEU A 10 25.79 -18.59 69.65
N PHE A 11 26.86 -19.27 69.23
CA PHE A 11 27.98 -18.63 68.50
C PHE A 11 28.19 -19.17 67.08
N THR A 12 27.37 -20.14 66.64
CA THR A 12 27.29 -20.62 65.25
C THR A 12 25.96 -20.27 64.58
N LEU A 13 25.21 -19.33 65.17
CA LEU A 13 23.99 -18.74 64.62
C LEU A 13 24.13 -17.22 64.37
N MET A 14 25.35 -16.74 64.13
CA MET A 14 25.66 -15.33 63.91
C MET A 14 26.72 -15.14 62.81
N MET A 15 26.66 -15.97 61.77
CA MET A 15 27.45 -15.81 60.55
C MET A 15 26.57 -16.05 59.32
N SER A 16 25.34 -15.52 59.36
CA SER A 16 24.31 -15.65 58.32
C SER A 16 23.76 -14.28 57.89
N THR A 17 24.55 -13.22 57.98
CA THR A 17 24.14 -11.86 57.62
C THR A 17 25.28 -11.07 56.96
N ALA A 18 25.69 -11.49 55.76
CA ALA A 18 26.37 -10.60 54.80
C ALA A 18 26.30 -11.15 53.36
N LEU A 19 25.15 -11.67 52.94
CA LEU A 19 24.79 -11.64 51.52
C LEU A 19 23.81 -10.49 51.36
N ILE A 20 24.38 -9.30 51.16
CA ILE A 20 23.68 -8.20 50.48
C ILE A 20 23.40 -8.75 49.08
N GLY A 21 22.26 -9.42 48.96
CA GLY A 21 21.68 -9.76 47.68
C GLY A 21 21.30 -8.45 47.02
N CYS A 22 22.18 -7.95 46.16
CA CYS A 22 21.78 -7.05 45.09
C CYS A 22 20.73 -7.79 44.26
N LYS A 23 19.44 -7.62 44.62
CA LYS A 23 18.33 -7.82 43.70
C LYS A 23 18.51 -6.78 42.60
N ASN A 24 19.31 -7.11 41.59
CA ASN A 24 19.13 -6.54 40.26
C ASN A 24 17.81 -7.10 39.71
N SER A 25 16.69 -6.64 40.24
CA SER A 25 15.38 -6.79 39.61
C SER A 25 15.23 -5.65 38.61
N SER A 26 15.91 -5.75 37.46
CA SER A 26 15.60 -4.95 36.28
C SER A 26 14.36 -5.49 35.54
N SER A 27 13.39 -6.01 36.28
CA SER A 27 12.03 -6.16 35.77
C SER A 27 11.42 -4.77 35.81
N SER A 28 11.61 -3.97 34.74
CA SER A 28 10.87 -2.72 34.59
C SER A 28 9.39 -3.05 34.76
N ASN A 29 8.78 -2.52 35.82
CA ASN A 29 7.37 -2.70 36.04
C ASN A 29 6.66 -2.12 34.81
N LYS A 30 5.91 -2.93 34.05
CA LYS A 30 5.33 -2.50 32.75
C LYS A 30 4.40 -1.28 32.91
N ASN A 31 3.90 -1.08 34.12
CA ASN A 31 2.98 -0.02 34.49
C ASN A 31 3.69 1.14 35.19
N THR A 32 5.01 1.28 35.08
CA THR A 32 5.73 2.49 35.49
C THR A 32 6.51 3.09 34.34
N SER A 33 6.37 4.40 34.16
CA SER A 33 7.11 5.15 33.16
C SER A 33 8.59 5.14 33.49
N ARG A 34 9.44 4.65 32.58
CA ARG A 34 10.89 4.75 32.75
C ARG A 34 11.40 6.19 32.70
N ALA A 35 10.67 7.09 32.02
CA ALA A 35 11.07 8.48 31.86
C ALA A 35 10.82 9.32 33.13
N THR A 36 9.72 9.06 33.84
CA THR A 36 9.29 9.88 34.98
C THR A 36 9.18 9.11 36.30
N GLY A 37 9.19 7.77 36.26
CA GLY A 37 8.91 6.91 37.42
C GLY A 37 7.44 6.83 37.81
N TRP A 38 6.54 7.52 37.10
CA TRP A 38 5.11 7.57 37.42
C TRP A 38 4.40 6.28 37.03
N ASP A 39 3.39 5.91 37.81
CA ASP A 39 2.50 4.82 37.45
C ASP A 39 1.70 5.17 36.18
N ILE A 40 1.70 4.25 35.23
CA ILE A 40 0.91 4.30 34.00
C ILE A 40 -0.46 3.66 34.30
N ASN A 41 -1.53 4.28 33.82
CA ASN A 41 -2.91 3.86 34.08
C ASN A 41 -3.29 3.87 35.58
N SER A 42 -2.76 4.83 36.35
CA SER A 42 -3.12 4.96 37.77
C SER A 42 -4.60 5.30 37.97
N LYS A 43 -5.18 4.81 39.07
CA LYS A 43 -6.55 5.13 39.49
C LYS A 43 -6.71 6.59 39.94
N GLU A 44 -5.61 7.22 40.35
CA GLU A 44 -5.55 8.62 40.76
C GLU A 44 -5.53 9.58 39.56
N GLY A 45 -5.54 9.05 38.34
CA GLY A 45 -5.47 9.78 37.08
C GLY A 45 -4.08 9.79 36.47
N GLY A 46 -3.88 10.61 35.43
CA GLY A 46 -2.59 10.77 34.75
C GLY A 46 -2.51 10.05 33.41
N PHE A 47 -1.27 9.75 32.97
CA PHE A 47 -0.99 9.21 31.64
C PHE A 47 -1.59 7.81 31.44
N GLN A 48 -2.44 7.68 30.42
CA GLN A 48 -3.08 6.43 30.03
C GLN A 48 -2.43 5.86 28.77
N TYR A 49 -2.06 4.58 28.80
CA TYR A 49 -1.39 3.90 27.69
C TYR A 49 -1.71 2.40 27.67
N ASN A 50 -1.81 1.80 26.49
CA ASN A 50 -2.06 0.37 26.37
C ASN A 50 -0.77 -0.45 26.66
N THR A 51 -0.60 -0.86 27.92
CA THR A 51 0.55 -1.66 28.38
C THR A 51 0.47 -3.13 27.94
N ASP A 52 -0.69 -3.59 27.49
CA ASP A 52 -0.96 -4.97 27.10
C ASP A 52 -0.89 -5.19 25.58
N PHE A 53 -0.59 -4.14 24.80
CA PHE A 53 -0.39 -4.25 23.36
C PHE A 53 0.77 -5.20 23.04
N LYS A 54 0.49 -6.25 22.24
CA LYS A 54 1.48 -7.28 21.88
C LYS A 54 2.02 -7.10 20.47
N ASP A 55 1.12 -7.06 19.49
CA ASP A 55 1.46 -6.91 18.07
C ASP A 55 0.25 -6.37 17.31
N GLN A 56 0.51 -5.83 16.13
CA GLN A 56 -0.52 -5.40 15.18
C GLN A 56 -1.27 -6.62 14.64
N GLU A 57 -2.61 -6.56 14.64
CA GLU A 57 -3.45 -7.56 13.99
C GLU A 57 -3.21 -7.59 12.47
N THR A 58 -3.34 -8.76 11.86
CA THR A 58 -3.24 -8.90 10.40
C THR A 58 -4.59 -8.56 9.79
N ALA A 59 -4.61 -7.53 8.95
CA ALA A 59 -5.83 -7.06 8.31
C ALA A 59 -6.38 -8.11 7.31
N PRO A 60 -7.69 -8.08 6.98
CA PRO A 60 -8.30 -9.03 6.06
C PRO A 60 -7.59 -9.08 4.70
N GLY A 61 -7.32 -10.30 4.21
CA GLY A 61 -6.70 -10.56 2.90
C GLY A 61 -5.18 -10.35 2.85
N LEU A 62 -4.55 -9.87 3.93
CA LEU A 62 -3.12 -9.58 3.94
C LEU A 62 -2.27 -10.73 4.49
N VAL A 63 -1.09 -10.87 3.91
CA VAL A 63 -0.02 -11.77 4.36
C VAL A 63 1.15 -10.97 4.91
N PHE A 64 1.77 -11.47 5.96
CA PHE A 64 2.92 -10.82 6.59
C PHE A 64 4.20 -11.07 5.80
N ILE A 65 4.84 -9.99 5.36
CA ILE A 65 6.12 -10.00 4.65
C ILE A 65 7.22 -9.51 5.60
N GLU A 66 8.06 -10.43 6.05
CA GLU A 66 9.24 -10.08 6.85
C GLU A 66 10.27 -9.40 5.94
N GLY A 67 10.53 -8.11 6.20
CA GLY A 67 11.41 -7.28 5.39
C GLY A 67 12.90 -7.61 5.55
N GLY A 68 13.72 -7.10 4.64
CA GLY A 68 15.15 -7.31 4.64
C GLY A 68 15.85 -6.62 3.48
N THR A 69 17.15 -6.89 3.35
CA THR A 69 17.93 -6.41 2.22
C THR A 69 17.85 -7.40 1.07
N PHE A 70 17.68 -6.90 -0.16
CA PHE A 70 17.76 -7.68 -1.39
C PHE A 70 18.41 -6.87 -2.51
N THR A 71 18.72 -7.54 -3.62
CA THR A 71 19.13 -6.87 -4.86
C THR A 71 17.89 -6.70 -5.73
N MET A 72 17.48 -5.45 -5.95
CA MET A 72 16.43 -5.06 -6.89
C MET A 72 17.03 -4.89 -8.28
N GLY A 73 16.30 -5.25 -9.34
CA GLY A 73 16.72 -5.12 -10.73
C GLY A 73 17.26 -6.42 -11.36
N LYS A 74 17.55 -6.36 -12.66
CA LYS A 74 17.81 -7.52 -13.51
C LYS A 74 19.10 -8.23 -13.17
N VAL A 75 19.00 -9.53 -12.91
CA VAL A 75 20.15 -10.35 -12.51
C VAL A 75 20.66 -11.31 -13.59
N GLN A 76 19.98 -11.42 -14.73
CA GLN A 76 20.33 -12.25 -15.90
C GLN A 76 20.36 -11.41 -17.20
N ASP A 77 20.70 -12.05 -18.33
CA ASP A 77 20.87 -11.44 -19.65
C ASP A 77 19.75 -10.47 -20.04
N ASP A 78 20.16 -9.25 -20.38
CA ASP A 78 19.29 -8.19 -20.84
C ASP A 78 19.09 -8.29 -22.36
N VAL A 79 18.16 -9.14 -22.78
CA VAL A 79 17.85 -9.36 -24.20
C VAL A 79 17.47 -8.05 -24.90
N MET A 80 16.80 -7.13 -24.19
CA MET A 80 16.31 -5.88 -24.75
C MET A 80 17.28 -4.70 -24.59
N HIS A 81 18.39 -4.87 -23.85
CA HIS A 81 19.33 -3.80 -23.50
C HIS A 81 18.61 -2.60 -22.83
N ASP A 82 17.63 -2.90 -21.98
CA ASP A 82 16.86 -1.93 -21.22
C ASP A 82 17.69 -1.34 -20.07
N TRP A 83 18.13 -0.09 -20.22
CA TRP A 83 18.88 0.70 -19.24
C TRP A 83 18.12 1.11 -17.96
N ASN A 84 16.90 0.59 -17.73
CA ASN A 84 16.01 1.06 -16.66
C ASN A 84 15.94 0.13 -15.43
N ASN A 85 16.65 -1.00 -15.44
CA ASN A 85 16.52 -2.09 -14.46
C ASN A 85 17.86 -2.49 -13.83
N THR A 86 18.83 -1.57 -13.82
CA THR A 86 20.17 -1.80 -13.27
C THR A 86 20.10 -2.31 -11.83
N PRO A 87 20.80 -3.40 -11.49
CA PRO A 87 20.80 -3.95 -10.14
C PRO A 87 21.31 -2.97 -9.08
N ASN A 88 20.55 -2.79 -8.01
CA ASN A 88 20.98 -2.07 -6.82
C ASN A 88 20.54 -2.80 -5.54
N GLN A 89 21.20 -2.49 -4.42
CA GLN A 89 20.80 -3.04 -3.11
C GLN A 89 19.76 -2.15 -2.47
N GLN A 90 18.68 -2.75 -1.98
CA GLN A 90 17.59 -2.06 -1.31
C GLN A 90 17.24 -2.78 -0.01
N HIS A 91 16.86 -2.02 1.01
CA HIS A 91 16.33 -2.52 2.26
C HIS A 91 14.85 -2.20 2.38
N VAL A 92 14.04 -3.22 2.66
CA VAL A 92 12.59 -3.10 2.83
C VAL A 92 12.23 -3.40 4.28
N GLN A 93 11.46 -2.51 4.92
CA GLN A 93 10.85 -2.76 6.22
C GLN A 93 9.84 -3.89 6.13
N SER A 94 9.49 -4.48 7.26
CA SER A 94 8.42 -5.49 7.23
C SER A 94 7.08 -4.81 6.99
N PHE A 95 6.21 -5.49 6.27
CA PHE A 95 4.91 -4.96 5.86
C PHE A 95 3.94 -6.11 5.64
N TYR A 96 2.73 -5.78 5.22
CA TYR A 96 1.69 -6.71 4.87
C TYR A 96 1.28 -6.46 3.42
N MET A 97 0.99 -7.52 2.65
CA MET A 97 0.58 -7.41 1.25
C MET A 97 -0.59 -8.36 0.99
N ASP A 98 -1.51 -7.98 0.10
CA ASP A 98 -2.60 -8.85 -0.31
C ASP A 98 -2.08 -10.15 -0.89
N GLU A 99 -2.69 -11.25 -0.46
CA GLU A 99 -2.36 -12.59 -0.95
C GLU A 99 -2.55 -12.74 -2.47
N THR A 100 -3.52 -12.01 -3.05
CA THR A 100 -3.89 -12.05 -4.47
C THR A 100 -4.06 -10.64 -5.02
N GLU A 101 -4.25 -10.52 -6.33
CA GLU A 101 -4.80 -9.30 -6.91
C GLU A 101 -6.22 -9.03 -6.38
N VAL A 102 -6.65 -7.76 -6.42
CA VAL A 102 -8.02 -7.37 -6.08
C VAL A 102 -8.98 -7.99 -7.09
N THR A 103 -9.99 -8.69 -6.61
CA THR A 103 -10.94 -9.39 -7.48
C THR A 103 -12.09 -8.49 -7.95
N ASN A 104 -12.78 -8.89 -9.02
CA ASN A 104 -13.99 -8.20 -9.48
C ASN A 104 -15.03 -8.08 -8.37
N LYS A 105 -15.22 -9.12 -7.54
CA LYS A 105 -16.15 -9.11 -6.42
C LYS A 105 -15.78 -8.05 -5.38
N MET A 106 -14.52 -7.98 -4.97
CA MET A 106 -14.04 -6.94 -4.04
C MET A 106 -14.28 -5.54 -4.61
N TYR A 107 -13.98 -5.34 -5.90
CA TYR A 107 -14.20 -4.05 -6.54
C TYR A 107 -15.69 -3.72 -6.72
N THR A 108 -16.54 -4.72 -6.96
CA THR A 108 -18.00 -4.52 -7.05
C THR A 108 -18.61 -4.20 -5.69
N GLU A 109 -18.07 -4.71 -4.58
CA GLU A 109 -18.44 -4.31 -3.23
C GLU A 109 -18.14 -2.81 -3.00
N PHE A 110 -16.97 -2.35 -3.46
CA PHE A 110 -16.64 -0.92 -3.45
C PHE A 110 -17.63 -0.09 -4.28
N LEU A 111 -17.96 -0.53 -5.50
CA LEU A 111 -18.93 0.16 -6.35
C LEU A 111 -20.33 0.17 -5.76
N ASP A 112 -20.76 -0.92 -5.11
CA ASP A 112 -22.06 -1.03 -4.45
C ASP A 112 -22.14 -0.06 -3.26
N TRP A 113 -21.08 0.00 -2.44
CA TRP A 113 -20.99 0.97 -1.34
C TRP A 113 -21.04 2.41 -1.84
N ILE A 114 -20.23 2.76 -2.86
CA ILE A 114 -20.24 4.12 -3.42
C ILE A 114 -21.62 4.46 -3.97
N LYS A 115 -22.28 3.53 -4.67
CA LYS A 115 -23.62 3.77 -5.22
C LYS A 115 -24.67 3.95 -4.13
N GLY A 116 -24.59 3.20 -3.03
CA GLY A 116 -25.51 3.31 -1.90
C GLY A 116 -25.36 4.62 -1.14
N VAL A 117 -24.12 5.04 -0.89
CA VAL A 117 -23.81 6.26 -0.12
C VAL A 117 -23.89 7.52 -0.98
N PHE A 118 -23.45 7.43 -2.23
CA PHE A 118 -23.38 8.53 -3.20
C PHE A 118 -24.15 8.15 -4.48
N PRO A 119 -25.50 8.20 -4.45
CA PRO A 119 -26.32 7.78 -5.57
C PRO A 119 -26.04 8.61 -6.83
N PRO A 120 -25.83 7.97 -8.00
CA PRO A 120 -25.56 8.70 -9.25
C PRO A 120 -26.75 9.53 -9.74
N ASP A 121 -27.95 9.23 -9.24
CA ASP A 121 -29.19 9.97 -9.55
C ASP A 121 -29.19 11.40 -8.96
N ASP A 122 -28.36 11.65 -7.94
CA ASP A 122 -28.15 13.00 -7.40
C ASP A 122 -27.04 13.72 -8.19
N PRO A 123 -27.35 14.87 -8.83
CA PRO A 123 -26.37 15.65 -9.60
C PRO A 123 -25.10 16.02 -8.83
N ASN A 124 -25.15 16.13 -7.50
CA ASN A 124 -23.99 16.46 -6.67
C ASN A 124 -22.98 15.31 -6.59
N TYR A 125 -23.45 14.06 -6.75
CA TYR A 125 -22.68 12.85 -6.53
C TYR A 125 -22.44 12.02 -7.79
N THR A 126 -23.12 12.35 -8.89
CA THR A 126 -22.96 11.70 -10.21
C THR A 126 -21.48 11.50 -10.58
N ASN A 127 -20.64 12.53 -10.41
CA ASN A 127 -19.21 12.47 -10.75
C ASN A 127 -18.38 11.60 -9.79
N ILE A 128 -18.82 11.39 -8.54
CA ILE A 128 -18.15 10.48 -7.58
C ILE A 128 -18.26 9.05 -8.10
N TYR A 129 -19.49 8.59 -8.38
CA TYR A 129 -19.72 7.23 -8.88
C TYR A 129 -19.10 7.01 -10.26
N HIS A 130 -19.31 7.93 -11.22
CA HIS A 130 -18.71 7.80 -12.54
C HIS A 130 -17.18 7.89 -12.54
N GLY A 131 -16.58 8.58 -11.56
CA GLY A 131 -15.12 8.63 -11.38
C GLY A 131 -14.51 7.26 -11.08
N VAL A 132 -15.19 6.43 -10.29
CA VAL A 132 -14.68 5.12 -9.83
C VAL A 132 -15.02 3.95 -10.74
N LEU A 133 -15.92 4.11 -11.73
CA LEU A 133 -16.30 2.99 -12.60
C LEU A 133 -15.13 2.45 -13.46
N PRO A 134 -14.87 1.13 -13.51
CA PRO A 134 -13.88 0.59 -14.45
C PRO A 134 -14.31 0.85 -15.90
N ASP A 135 -13.34 1.10 -16.77
CA ASP A 135 -13.59 1.15 -18.21
C ASP A 135 -13.73 -0.28 -18.75
N THR A 136 -14.96 -0.71 -19.02
CA THR A 136 -15.23 -2.05 -19.55
C THR A 136 -14.94 -2.16 -21.05
N LEU A 137 -14.71 -1.04 -21.75
CA LEU A 137 -14.44 -1.02 -23.19
C LEU A 137 -13.00 -1.41 -23.51
N VAL A 138 -12.13 -1.53 -22.51
CA VAL A 138 -10.73 -2.00 -22.66
C VAL A 138 -10.63 -3.36 -23.35
N TRP A 139 -11.67 -4.18 -23.26
CA TRP A 139 -11.74 -5.49 -23.92
C TRP A 139 -11.92 -5.42 -25.43
N ARG A 140 -12.41 -4.29 -25.96
CA ARG A 140 -12.68 -4.15 -27.39
C ARG A 140 -11.39 -4.10 -28.19
N ASN A 141 -11.34 -4.91 -29.23
CA ASN A 141 -10.26 -4.91 -30.20
C ASN A 141 -10.86 -4.84 -31.60
N ARG A 142 -10.30 -3.98 -32.47
CA ARG A 142 -10.76 -3.79 -33.85
C ARG A 142 -10.87 -5.10 -34.65
N LEU A 143 -10.06 -6.10 -34.29
CA LEU A 143 -10.00 -7.41 -34.93
C LEU A 143 -10.18 -8.56 -33.92
N GLY A 144 -10.82 -8.31 -32.77
CA GLY A 144 -11.09 -9.33 -31.74
C GLY A 144 -12.56 -9.40 -31.36
N PHE A 145 -13.08 -10.60 -31.11
CA PHE A 145 -14.45 -10.83 -30.68
C PHE A 145 -14.53 -10.99 -29.16
N ASN A 146 -14.56 -9.87 -28.44
CA ASN A 146 -14.49 -9.84 -26.96
C ASN A 146 -15.71 -9.14 -26.31
N GLU A 147 -16.82 -8.95 -27.04
CA GLU A 147 -18.00 -8.25 -26.50
C GLU A 147 -18.61 -8.95 -25.27
N ASN A 148 -18.41 -10.27 -25.13
CA ASN A 148 -18.77 -11.00 -23.92
C ASN A 148 -18.05 -10.43 -22.69
N MET A 149 -16.73 -10.18 -22.78
CA MET A 149 -15.96 -9.62 -21.68
C MET A 149 -16.39 -8.20 -21.32
N VAL A 150 -16.74 -7.36 -22.30
CA VAL A 150 -17.27 -6.01 -22.07
C VAL A 150 -18.53 -6.03 -21.20
N THR A 151 -19.39 -7.01 -21.43
CA THR A 151 -20.69 -7.10 -20.75
C THR A 151 -20.57 -7.79 -19.40
N ASN A 152 -19.84 -8.89 -19.33
CA ASN A 152 -19.91 -9.86 -18.25
C ASN A 152 -18.70 -9.84 -17.29
N TYR A 153 -17.50 -9.44 -17.72
CA TYR A 153 -16.28 -9.64 -16.92
C TYR A 153 -16.37 -9.04 -15.51
N LEU A 154 -16.78 -7.78 -15.40
CA LEU A 154 -16.88 -7.10 -14.09
C LEU A 154 -18.10 -7.56 -13.26
N ARG A 155 -19.17 -8.05 -13.91
CA ARG A 155 -20.51 -8.12 -13.29
C ARG A 155 -21.04 -9.53 -13.10
N HIS A 156 -20.59 -10.47 -13.91
CA HIS A 156 -21.14 -11.81 -13.92
C HIS A 156 -20.48 -12.66 -12.82
N PRO A 157 -21.24 -13.43 -12.01
CA PRO A 157 -20.70 -14.23 -10.90
C PRO A 157 -19.59 -15.20 -11.30
N ALA A 158 -19.58 -15.68 -12.55
CA ALA A 158 -18.51 -16.54 -13.07
C ALA A 158 -17.11 -15.89 -13.07
N TYR A 159 -17.03 -14.56 -13.08
CA TYR A 159 -15.79 -13.79 -13.04
C TYR A 159 -15.56 -13.11 -11.68
N ALA A 160 -16.33 -13.48 -10.64
CA ALA A 160 -16.30 -12.81 -9.34
C ALA A 160 -14.90 -12.84 -8.69
N GLU A 161 -14.23 -13.99 -8.75
CA GLU A 161 -12.90 -14.20 -8.15
C GLU A 161 -11.76 -14.04 -9.19
N TYR A 162 -12.03 -13.38 -10.32
CA TYR A 162 -11.00 -12.99 -11.30
C TYR A 162 -10.46 -11.60 -10.96
N PRO A 163 -9.21 -11.28 -11.35
CA PRO A 163 -8.63 -9.97 -11.06
C PRO A 163 -9.41 -8.85 -11.76
N VAL A 164 -9.61 -7.74 -11.05
CA VAL A 164 -10.22 -6.54 -11.62
C VAL A 164 -9.28 -5.89 -12.62
N VAL A 165 -9.80 -5.56 -13.80
CA VAL A 165 -9.10 -4.81 -14.86
C VAL A 165 -10.00 -3.69 -15.40
N GLY A 166 -9.48 -2.86 -16.29
CA GLY A 166 -10.17 -1.64 -16.70
C GLY A 166 -10.10 -0.54 -15.64
N VAL A 167 -9.23 -0.69 -14.65
CA VAL A 167 -8.98 0.28 -13.59
C VAL A 167 -7.69 1.04 -13.86
N ASN A 168 -7.73 2.35 -13.63
CA ASN A 168 -6.52 3.18 -13.67
C ASN A 168 -5.88 3.29 -12.28
N TRP A 169 -4.68 3.87 -12.21
CA TRP A 169 -3.92 3.97 -10.96
C TRP A 169 -4.68 4.75 -9.87
N ILE A 170 -5.40 5.82 -10.25
CA ILE A 170 -6.13 6.66 -9.31
C ILE A 170 -7.30 5.89 -8.68
N GLN A 171 -8.02 5.12 -9.49
CA GLN A 171 -9.11 4.27 -9.03
C GLN A 171 -8.62 3.18 -8.08
N ALA A 172 -7.43 2.63 -8.32
CA ALA A 172 -6.80 1.67 -7.42
C ALA A 172 -6.44 2.30 -6.06
N VAL A 173 -5.96 3.55 -6.05
CA VAL A 173 -5.74 4.31 -4.81
C VAL A 173 -7.06 4.58 -4.08
N GLN A 174 -8.09 5.04 -4.77
CA GLN A 174 -9.42 5.29 -4.17
C GLN A 174 -10.04 4.03 -3.55
N PHE A 175 -9.86 2.86 -4.19
CA PHE A 175 -10.25 1.58 -3.60
C PHE A 175 -9.48 1.29 -2.30
N SER A 176 -8.18 1.57 -2.27
CA SER A 176 -7.31 1.35 -1.10
C SER A 176 -7.73 2.24 0.08
N GLU A 177 -8.03 3.51 -0.20
CA GLU A 177 -8.56 4.46 0.78
C GLU A 177 -9.91 3.97 1.32
N TRP A 178 -10.86 3.63 0.44
CA TRP A 178 -12.15 3.09 0.86
C TRP A 178 -12.01 1.84 1.74
N ARG A 179 -11.15 0.91 1.36
CA ARG A 179 -10.90 -0.33 2.11
C ARG A 179 -10.36 -0.04 3.51
N THR A 180 -9.47 0.96 3.63
CA THR A 180 -8.99 1.45 4.94
C THR A 180 -10.14 1.87 5.83
N GLU A 181 -11.05 2.70 5.30
CA GLU A 181 -12.17 3.20 6.08
C GLU A 181 -13.12 2.08 6.52
N ARG A 182 -13.48 1.17 5.61
CA ARG A 182 -14.40 0.08 5.93
C ARG A 182 -13.82 -0.93 6.93
N VAL A 183 -12.53 -1.25 6.82
CA VAL A 183 -11.88 -2.19 7.73
C VAL A 183 -11.75 -1.57 9.12
N ASN A 184 -11.32 -0.31 9.23
CA ASN A 184 -11.22 0.36 10.52
C ASN A 184 -12.59 0.61 11.18
N GLU A 185 -13.60 0.97 10.40
CA GLU A 185 -14.99 1.06 10.86
C GLU A 185 -15.46 -0.28 11.45
N HIS A 186 -15.24 -1.37 10.72
CA HIS A 186 -15.60 -2.71 11.18
C HIS A 186 -14.86 -3.14 12.45
N ILE A 187 -13.59 -2.77 12.59
CA ILE A 187 -12.81 -3.02 13.81
C ILE A 187 -13.39 -2.24 14.99
N LEU A 188 -13.77 -0.97 14.79
CA LEU A 188 -14.39 -0.16 15.85
C LEU A 188 -15.74 -0.72 16.30
N GLU A 189 -16.54 -1.26 15.39
CA GLU A 189 -17.78 -1.99 15.72
C GLU A 189 -17.47 -3.27 16.52
N ARG A 190 -16.46 -4.03 16.10
CA ARG A 190 -16.05 -5.30 16.75
C ARG A 190 -15.54 -5.07 18.17
N GLU A 191 -14.71 -4.05 18.36
CA GLU A 191 -14.20 -3.63 19.67
C GLU A 191 -15.23 -2.85 20.49
N GLY A 192 -16.41 -2.57 19.92
CA GLY A 192 -17.56 -1.98 20.60
C GLY A 192 -17.44 -0.47 20.88
N TYR A 193 -16.56 0.25 20.19
CA TYR A 193 -16.54 1.72 20.24
C TYR A 193 -17.69 2.32 19.45
N ILE A 194 -18.06 1.68 18.34
CA ILE A 194 -19.18 2.06 17.49
C ILE A 194 -20.27 0.99 17.59
N GLU A 195 -21.54 1.39 17.44
CA GLU A 195 -22.67 0.49 17.39
C GLU A 195 -22.53 -0.52 16.24
N ARG A 196 -22.90 -1.77 16.52
CA ARG A 196 -22.88 -2.84 15.53
C ARG A 196 -23.85 -2.55 14.38
N ASN A 197 -23.38 -2.71 13.15
CA ASN A 197 -24.15 -2.49 11.90
C ASN A 197 -24.40 -1.01 11.58
N SER A 198 -23.66 -0.09 12.21
CA SER A 198 -23.66 1.33 11.85
C SER A 198 -23.21 1.55 10.41
N ARG A 199 -22.27 0.72 9.91
CA ARG A 199 -21.76 0.75 8.53
C ARG A 199 -22.82 0.60 7.42
N TYR A 200 -24.02 0.11 7.74
CA TYR A 200 -25.14 -0.02 6.78
C TYR A 200 -26.15 1.13 6.87
N GLN A 201 -26.00 2.03 7.83
CA GLN A 201 -26.93 3.14 8.11
C GLN A 201 -26.38 4.50 7.64
N VAL A 202 -25.27 4.48 6.91
CA VAL A 202 -24.55 5.69 6.46
C VAL A 202 -25.19 6.30 5.21
N ASP A 203 -25.18 7.62 5.15
CA ASP A 203 -25.62 8.44 4.01
C ASP A 203 -24.45 9.34 3.53
N ALA A 204 -24.68 10.11 2.47
CA ALA A 204 -23.67 11.02 1.91
C ALA A 204 -23.20 12.10 2.91
N GLU A 205 -24.02 12.46 3.90
CA GLU A 205 -23.70 13.49 4.90
C GLU A 205 -22.94 12.90 6.10
N GLY A 206 -23.14 11.61 6.37
CA GLY A 206 -22.61 10.90 7.53
C GLY A 206 -21.82 9.68 7.15
N THR A 207 -20.71 9.85 6.43
CA THR A 207 -19.75 8.79 6.15
C THR A 207 -18.73 8.65 7.28
N PHE A 208 -18.17 7.44 7.42
CA PHE A 208 -17.03 7.20 8.30
C PHE A 208 -15.70 7.50 7.57
N SER A 209 -14.83 8.24 8.25
CA SER A 209 -13.40 8.37 7.91
C SER A 209 -12.55 8.25 9.16
N THR A 210 -11.49 7.46 9.07
CA THR A 210 -10.52 7.15 10.14
C THR A 210 -9.77 8.41 10.55
N GLU A 211 -9.36 9.24 9.59
CA GLU A 211 -8.68 10.50 9.90
C GLU A 211 -9.62 11.48 10.63
N THR A 212 -10.87 11.59 10.19
CA THR A 212 -11.88 12.41 10.87
C THR A 212 -12.16 11.88 12.28
N TYR A 213 -12.33 10.57 12.44
CA TYR A 213 -12.52 9.95 13.75
C TYR A 213 -11.37 10.19 14.72
N LEU A 214 -10.12 10.17 14.24
CA LEU A 214 -8.95 10.41 15.08
C LEU A 214 -8.73 11.89 15.44
N ASN A 215 -9.03 12.82 14.52
CA ASN A 215 -8.73 14.24 14.70
C ASN A 215 -9.92 15.08 15.20
N ARG A 216 -11.14 14.72 14.78
CA ARG A 216 -12.42 15.36 15.16
C ARG A 216 -13.50 14.29 15.38
N PRO A 217 -13.37 13.46 16.43
CA PRO A 217 -14.28 12.33 16.65
C PRO A 217 -15.76 12.75 16.69
N GLU A 218 -16.07 13.90 17.28
CA GLU A 218 -17.42 14.48 17.36
C GLU A 218 -18.10 14.69 16.00
N GLU A 219 -17.32 14.95 14.94
CA GLU A 219 -17.84 15.22 13.59
C GLU A 219 -17.95 13.94 12.73
N THR A 220 -17.53 12.79 13.26
CA THR A 220 -17.65 11.50 12.56
C THR A 220 -19.13 11.22 12.26
N TYR A 221 -19.42 10.63 11.10
CA TYR A 221 -20.80 10.47 10.61
C TYR A 221 -21.55 11.81 10.50
N GLY A 222 -20.87 12.89 10.11
CA GLY A 222 -21.51 14.19 9.94
C GLY A 222 -22.04 14.79 11.24
N GLY A 223 -21.36 14.53 12.36
CA GLY A 223 -21.78 14.98 13.69
C GLY A 223 -22.69 13.98 14.44
N LYS A 224 -23.06 12.86 13.82
CA LYS A 224 -24.01 11.88 14.38
C LYS A 224 -23.34 10.76 15.18
N ILE A 225 -22.03 10.84 15.46
CA ILE A 225 -21.30 9.79 16.18
C ILE A 225 -21.92 9.44 17.55
N THR A 226 -22.63 10.37 18.18
CA THR A 226 -23.32 10.15 19.46
C THR A 226 -24.47 9.15 19.35
N GLU A 227 -25.07 9.03 18.17
CA GLU A 227 -26.15 8.07 17.88
C GLU A 227 -25.61 6.65 17.68
N PHE A 228 -24.37 6.54 17.19
CA PHE A 228 -23.71 5.28 16.87
C PHE A 228 -22.75 4.79 17.98
N GLN A 229 -23.02 5.11 19.24
CA GLN A 229 -22.13 4.71 20.35
C GLN A 229 -22.25 3.23 20.70
N GLY A 230 -21.13 2.53 20.68
CA GLY A 230 -21.05 1.14 21.12
C GLY A 230 -20.90 1.00 22.64
N LYS A 231 -20.89 -0.24 23.12
CA LYS A 231 -20.79 -0.56 24.57
C LYS A 231 -19.52 -0.02 25.24
N ASN A 232 -18.42 0.04 24.50
CA ASN A 232 -17.12 0.57 24.93
C ASN A 232 -16.91 2.02 24.47
N GLY A 233 -17.88 2.59 23.74
CA GLY A 233 -17.91 4.00 23.34
C GLY A 233 -18.34 4.94 24.47
N THR A 234 -18.68 4.41 25.66
CA THR A 234 -19.05 5.20 26.82
C THR A 234 -18.29 4.71 28.05
N ASN A 235 -17.68 5.62 28.81
CA ASN A 235 -17.00 5.29 30.05
C ASN A 235 -18.02 4.99 31.17
N ARG A 236 -17.54 4.58 32.35
CA ARG A 236 -18.40 4.26 33.50
C ARG A 236 -19.17 5.46 34.06
N GLU A 237 -18.77 6.67 33.70
CA GLU A 237 -19.36 7.94 34.13
C GLU A 237 -20.40 8.46 33.12
N GLY A 238 -20.60 7.77 32.00
CA GLY A 238 -21.55 8.14 30.95
C GLY A 238 -20.98 9.07 29.88
N GLU A 239 -19.67 9.36 29.90
CA GLU A 239 -19.01 10.19 28.89
C GLU A 239 -18.54 9.37 27.68
N ILE A 240 -18.59 10.00 26.51
CA ILE A 240 -18.19 9.36 25.26
C ILE A 240 -16.68 9.12 25.23
N THR A 241 -16.29 7.91 24.86
CA THR A 241 -14.90 7.47 24.77
C THR A 241 -14.59 6.98 23.38
N PHE A 242 -13.52 7.52 22.78
CA PHE A 242 -13.08 7.14 21.45
C PHE A 242 -11.80 6.32 21.50
N ALA A 243 -11.69 5.35 20.59
CA ALA A 243 -10.44 4.65 20.33
C ALA A 243 -9.40 5.64 19.79
N LYS A 244 -8.31 5.83 20.53
CA LYS A 244 -7.18 6.65 20.10
C LYS A 244 -6.17 5.80 19.33
N GLN A 245 -5.30 6.43 18.54
CA GLN A 245 -4.18 5.72 17.91
C GLN A 245 -3.31 4.97 18.93
N THR A 246 -3.17 5.52 20.14
CA THR A 246 -2.45 4.89 21.27
C THR A 246 -3.09 3.61 21.81
N SER A 247 -4.35 3.33 21.47
CA SER A 247 -5.00 2.06 21.83
C SER A 247 -4.44 0.88 21.04
N GLY A 248 -3.85 1.12 19.86
CA GLY A 248 -3.38 0.07 18.95
C GLY A 248 -4.50 -0.73 18.29
N VAL A 249 -5.75 -0.27 18.38
CA VAL A 249 -6.93 -0.94 17.78
C VAL A 249 -7.01 -0.70 16.27
N LEU A 250 -6.82 0.55 15.84
CA LEU A 250 -6.92 0.93 14.44
C LEU A 250 -5.68 0.48 13.66
N LEU A 251 -5.91 0.04 12.43
CA LEU A 251 -4.84 -0.39 11.53
C LEU A 251 -4.37 0.78 10.65
N PRO A 252 -3.09 0.74 10.19
CA PRO A 252 -2.60 1.64 9.16
C PRO A 252 -3.42 1.55 7.86
N GLU A 253 -3.22 2.51 6.97
CA GLU A 253 -3.90 2.53 5.68
C GLU A 253 -3.47 1.38 4.76
N TYR A 254 -4.43 0.89 3.99
CA TYR A 254 -4.17 0.15 2.76
C TYR A 254 -3.74 1.15 1.67
N ARG A 255 -2.71 0.78 0.92
CA ARG A 255 -2.18 1.55 -0.20
C ARG A 255 -1.69 0.62 -1.29
N LEU A 256 -1.34 1.15 -2.46
CA LEU A 256 -0.54 0.40 -3.41
C LEU A 256 0.85 0.10 -2.82
N PRO A 257 1.43 -1.08 -3.08
CA PRO A 257 2.82 -1.33 -2.70
C PRO A 257 3.76 -0.39 -3.46
N THR A 258 4.91 -0.08 -2.85
CA THR A 258 5.99 0.56 -3.62
C THR A 258 6.57 -0.45 -4.62
N GLU A 259 7.24 0.05 -5.64
CA GLU A 259 7.92 -0.80 -6.63
C GLU A 259 8.89 -1.77 -5.95
N VAL A 260 9.61 -1.27 -4.94
CA VAL A 260 10.60 -2.04 -4.18
C VAL A 260 9.93 -3.08 -3.28
N GLU A 261 8.84 -2.73 -2.60
CA GLU A 261 8.04 -3.68 -1.81
C GLU A 261 7.49 -4.80 -2.70
N TRP A 262 6.94 -4.46 -3.86
CA TRP A 262 6.36 -5.42 -4.80
C TRP A 262 7.42 -6.40 -5.32
N GLU A 263 8.57 -5.90 -5.76
CA GLU A 263 9.64 -6.77 -6.28
C GLU A 263 10.27 -7.64 -5.19
N TYR A 264 10.45 -7.09 -3.97
CA TYR A 264 10.90 -7.86 -2.81
C TYR A 264 9.94 -9.02 -2.49
N ALA A 265 8.65 -8.72 -2.46
CA ALA A 265 7.59 -9.67 -2.18
C ALA A 265 7.48 -10.73 -3.28
N ALA A 266 7.64 -10.36 -4.55
CA ALA A 266 7.60 -11.28 -5.68
C ALA A 266 8.78 -12.26 -5.66
N ASN A 267 10.00 -11.76 -5.46
CA ASN A 267 11.23 -12.58 -5.45
C ASN A 267 11.28 -13.58 -4.29
N ALA A 268 10.66 -13.23 -3.15
CA ALA A 268 10.49 -14.12 -1.99
C ALA A 268 11.74 -14.94 -1.62
N LEU A 269 12.91 -14.30 -1.54
CA LEU A 269 14.21 -14.97 -1.40
C LEU A 269 14.41 -15.76 -0.09
N ASN A 270 13.44 -15.73 0.82
CA ASN A 270 13.50 -16.43 2.10
C ASN A 270 13.63 -17.96 1.94
N GLY A 271 13.08 -18.56 0.87
CA GLY A 271 13.28 -19.98 0.59
C GLY A 271 14.72 -20.35 0.19
N LEU A 272 15.49 -19.38 -0.34
CA LEU A 272 16.90 -19.56 -0.75
C LEU A 272 17.91 -19.25 0.36
N ARG A 273 17.42 -18.97 1.57
CA ARG A 273 18.27 -18.61 2.70
C ARG A 273 18.92 -19.85 3.29
N GLU A 274 20.25 -19.91 3.20
CA GLU A 274 21.08 -20.89 3.90
C GLU A 274 21.81 -20.17 5.07
N TYR A 275 21.42 -20.48 6.31
CA TYR A 275 21.86 -19.79 7.52
C TYR A 275 21.60 -18.27 7.49
N ASN A 276 22.65 -17.46 7.35
CA ASN A 276 22.61 -16.00 7.31
C ASN A 276 22.84 -15.45 5.90
N ASN A 277 23.02 -16.32 4.90
CA ASN A 277 23.29 -15.91 3.52
C ASN A 277 22.15 -16.37 2.61
N ILE A 278 21.72 -15.49 1.73
CA ILE A 278 20.86 -15.86 0.61
C ILE A 278 21.79 -16.35 -0.50
N ARG A 279 21.67 -17.63 -0.88
CA ARG A 279 22.47 -18.19 -1.98
C ARG A 279 21.63 -18.25 -3.24
N GLY A 280 22.11 -17.59 -4.28
CA GLY A 280 21.45 -17.55 -5.57
C GLY A 280 20.47 -16.39 -5.72
N ARG A 281 19.86 -16.33 -6.90
CA ARG A 281 18.91 -15.30 -7.32
C ARG A 281 17.78 -16.02 -8.06
N LYS A 282 16.54 -15.60 -7.85
CA LYS A 282 15.39 -16.14 -8.59
C LYS A 282 15.13 -15.29 -9.83
N LYS A 283 14.73 -15.96 -10.92
CA LYS A 283 14.23 -15.29 -12.13
C LYS A 283 12.73 -15.04 -12.06
N TYR A 284 12.00 -15.95 -11.43
CA TYR A 284 10.55 -15.91 -11.26
C TYR A 284 10.21 -16.03 -9.77
N PRO A 285 8.96 -15.73 -9.35
CA PRO A 285 8.54 -15.84 -7.95
C PRO A 285 8.59 -17.25 -7.33
N TRP A 286 8.77 -18.29 -8.14
CA TRP A 286 8.85 -19.69 -7.71
C TRP A 286 10.29 -20.23 -7.76
N ASP A 287 10.49 -21.41 -7.18
CA ASP A 287 11.76 -22.12 -7.26
C ASP A 287 12.03 -22.68 -8.66
N GLY A 288 13.17 -22.30 -9.24
CA GLY A 288 13.63 -22.76 -10.54
C GLY A 288 13.77 -21.62 -11.57
N GLU A 289 14.30 -21.97 -12.74
CA GLU A 289 14.60 -21.01 -13.82
C GLU A 289 13.60 -21.06 -14.99
N TYR A 290 12.65 -22.00 -14.94
CA TYR A 290 11.71 -22.28 -16.01
C TYR A 290 10.28 -21.96 -15.58
N THR A 291 9.40 -21.69 -16.55
CA THR A 291 7.97 -21.43 -16.29
C THR A 291 7.16 -22.70 -16.05
N ARG A 292 7.78 -23.87 -16.23
CA ARG A 292 7.12 -25.17 -16.11
C ARG A 292 7.53 -25.89 -14.84
N ASP A 293 6.57 -26.57 -14.23
CA ASP A 293 6.78 -27.36 -13.02
C ASP A 293 7.62 -28.62 -13.32
N GLY A 294 8.61 -28.90 -12.46
CA GLY A 294 9.51 -30.06 -12.56
C GLY A 294 9.07 -31.28 -11.75
N SER A 295 8.06 -31.16 -10.89
CA SER A 295 7.55 -32.22 -10.03
C SER A 295 6.88 -33.32 -10.84
N ARG A 296 7.03 -34.58 -10.41
CA ARG A 296 6.61 -35.76 -11.18
C ARG A 296 5.11 -35.76 -11.55
N ASN A 297 4.27 -35.15 -10.73
CA ASN A 297 2.82 -35.20 -10.87
C ASN A 297 2.24 -34.05 -11.73
N ARG A 298 2.98 -32.94 -11.87
CA ARG A 298 2.57 -31.73 -12.62
C ARG A 298 3.59 -31.36 -13.69
N ARG A 299 4.40 -32.35 -14.10
CA ARG A 299 5.59 -32.10 -14.90
C ARG A 299 5.18 -31.50 -16.25
N GLY A 300 5.63 -30.28 -16.50
CA GLY A 300 5.33 -29.56 -17.73
C GLY A 300 4.18 -28.56 -17.61
N ASP A 301 3.41 -28.56 -16.52
CA ASP A 301 2.36 -27.56 -16.31
C ASP A 301 2.99 -26.18 -16.11
N GLN A 302 2.32 -25.13 -16.59
CA GLN A 302 2.80 -23.76 -16.36
C GLN A 302 2.55 -23.36 -14.90
N LEU A 303 3.47 -22.57 -14.36
CA LEU A 303 3.41 -22.05 -12.98
C LEU A 303 2.72 -20.68 -12.88
N ALA A 304 2.23 -20.17 -14.01
CA ALA A 304 1.51 -18.90 -14.10
C ALA A 304 0.71 -18.83 -15.41
N ASN A 305 -0.27 -17.92 -15.44
CA ASN A 305 -1.01 -17.55 -16.64
C ASN A 305 -0.26 -16.48 -17.45
N PHE A 306 0.15 -16.81 -18.67
CA PHE A 306 0.82 -15.87 -19.57
C PHE A 306 0.76 -16.36 -21.03
N LYS A 307 1.06 -15.47 -21.97
CA LYS A 307 1.06 -15.81 -23.40
C LYS A 307 2.25 -16.71 -23.77
N GLN A 308 1.96 -17.96 -24.11
CA GLN A 308 2.98 -18.96 -24.48
C GLN A 308 3.54 -18.75 -25.89
N GLY A 309 2.69 -18.38 -26.86
CA GLY A 309 3.01 -18.41 -28.29
C GLY A 309 2.27 -17.35 -29.12
N LYS A 310 2.56 -17.28 -30.42
CA LYS A 310 1.71 -16.51 -31.34
C LYS A 310 0.42 -17.30 -31.56
N GLY A 311 -0.70 -16.79 -31.05
CA GLY A 311 -2.00 -17.49 -31.11
C GLY A 311 -2.16 -18.59 -30.07
N ASP A 312 -1.23 -18.69 -29.12
CA ASP A 312 -1.25 -19.68 -28.04
C ASP A 312 -1.21 -18.92 -26.70
N TYR A 313 -2.35 -18.92 -26.03
CA TYR A 313 -2.62 -18.18 -24.80
C TYR A 313 -2.76 -19.09 -23.57
N GLY A 314 -3.14 -20.36 -23.78
CA GLY A 314 -3.30 -21.32 -22.68
C GLY A 314 -2.61 -22.65 -22.91
N GLY A 315 -2.01 -22.92 -24.08
CA GLY A 315 -1.45 -24.23 -24.44
C GLY A 315 -2.45 -25.13 -25.15
N VAL A 316 -2.22 -26.45 -25.08
CA VAL A 316 -3.07 -27.46 -25.75
C VAL A 316 -4.17 -27.92 -24.80
N ALA A 317 -5.42 -27.65 -25.18
CA ALA A 317 -6.62 -28.01 -24.44
C ALA A 317 -6.58 -29.47 -23.91
N GLY A 318 -6.80 -29.63 -22.61
CA GLY A 318 -6.87 -30.93 -21.93
C GLY A 318 -5.53 -31.63 -21.66
N TRP A 319 -4.38 -31.01 -21.97
CA TRP A 319 -3.07 -31.61 -21.68
C TRP A 319 -2.09 -30.66 -21.02
N SER A 320 -1.73 -29.57 -21.69
CA SER A 320 -0.83 -28.51 -21.17
C SER A 320 -1.58 -27.18 -21.14
N ASP A 321 -2.89 -27.26 -20.94
CA ASP A 321 -3.77 -26.11 -20.78
C ASP A 321 -3.51 -25.50 -19.40
N ASP A 322 -3.07 -24.24 -19.34
CA ASP A 322 -2.92 -23.51 -18.10
C ASP A 322 -4.27 -23.07 -17.51
N GLY A 323 -5.38 -23.40 -18.19
CA GLY A 323 -6.75 -23.29 -17.69
C GLY A 323 -7.39 -21.92 -17.94
N ALA A 324 -6.71 -21.03 -18.65
CA ALA A 324 -7.20 -19.68 -18.91
C ALA A 324 -6.80 -19.15 -20.30
N ASP A 325 -7.79 -18.74 -21.11
CA ASP A 325 -7.52 -18.08 -22.39
C ASP A 325 -7.11 -16.60 -22.24
N ILE A 326 -7.55 -15.98 -21.14
CA ILE A 326 -7.31 -14.57 -20.80
C ILE A 326 -6.86 -14.52 -19.35
N THR A 327 -7.64 -14.00 -18.41
CA THR A 327 -7.33 -14.07 -17.00
C THR A 327 -7.80 -15.40 -16.42
N ALA A 328 -7.21 -15.79 -15.29
CA ALA A 328 -7.60 -16.92 -14.49
C ALA A 328 -8.22 -16.41 -13.17
N GLU A 329 -8.99 -17.29 -12.50
CA GLU A 329 -9.37 -17.06 -11.11
C GLU A 329 -8.11 -16.90 -10.25
N VAL A 330 -8.12 -15.96 -9.31
CA VAL A 330 -6.96 -15.78 -8.41
C VAL A 330 -6.69 -17.07 -7.64
N LYS A 331 -5.42 -17.33 -7.31
CA LYS A 331 -4.97 -18.58 -6.67
C LYS A 331 -5.11 -19.85 -7.53
N SER A 332 -5.22 -19.71 -8.85
CA SER A 332 -5.17 -20.87 -9.77
C SER A 332 -3.78 -21.51 -9.81
N TYR A 333 -2.72 -20.74 -9.57
CA TYR A 333 -1.33 -21.21 -9.57
C TYR A 333 -0.74 -21.26 -8.15
N PRO A 334 0.38 -21.99 -7.94
CA PRO A 334 1.00 -22.07 -6.63
C PRO A 334 1.49 -20.71 -6.11
N PRO A 335 1.42 -20.45 -4.80
CA PRO A 335 1.97 -19.24 -4.22
C PRO A 335 3.49 -19.29 -4.16
N ASN A 336 4.12 -18.13 -4.00
CA ASN A 336 5.55 -18.03 -3.68
C ASN A 336 5.83 -18.34 -2.19
N ASP A 337 7.10 -18.25 -1.77
CA ASP A 337 7.53 -18.60 -0.40
C ASP A 337 6.90 -17.73 0.70
N PHE A 338 6.36 -16.56 0.34
CA PHE A 338 5.61 -15.71 1.27
C PHE A 338 4.13 -16.05 1.33
N GLY A 339 3.61 -16.92 0.46
CA GLY A 339 2.17 -17.19 0.37
C GLY A 339 1.43 -16.23 -0.57
N LEU A 340 2.15 -15.51 -1.43
CA LEU A 340 1.55 -14.60 -2.42
C LEU A 340 1.31 -15.32 -3.73
N TYR A 341 0.13 -15.15 -4.28
CA TYR A 341 -0.33 -15.74 -5.53
C TYR A 341 -0.18 -14.76 -6.69
N ASP A 342 -0.01 -15.32 -7.89
CA ASP A 342 -0.12 -14.62 -9.17
C ASP A 342 0.85 -13.42 -9.34
N MET A 343 1.95 -13.38 -8.57
CA MET A 343 2.98 -12.33 -8.65
C MET A 343 3.71 -12.28 -10.01
N ALA A 344 3.50 -13.25 -10.89
CA ALA A 344 4.16 -13.33 -12.19
C ALA A 344 3.25 -13.94 -13.25
N GLY A 345 2.18 -13.24 -13.62
CA GLY A 345 1.23 -13.65 -14.64
C GLY A 345 -0.16 -13.13 -14.31
N ASN A 346 -1.16 -13.66 -15.00
CA ASN A 346 -2.57 -13.27 -14.85
C ASN A 346 -2.80 -11.80 -15.24
N VAL A 347 -2.56 -10.84 -14.36
CA VAL A 347 -2.53 -9.42 -14.67
C VAL A 347 -1.24 -8.79 -14.18
N ALA A 348 -0.74 -7.79 -14.92
CA ALA A 348 0.28 -6.92 -14.38
C ALA A 348 -0.35 -5.99 -13.32
N GLU A 349 0.45 -5.37 -12.47
CA GLU A 349 -0.07 -4.66 -11.30
C GLU A 349 0.46 -3.25 -11.16
N TRP A 350 -0.45 -2.31 -10.92
CA TRP A 350 -0.08 -0.96 -10.52
C TRP A 350 0.68 -0.96 -9.20
N VAL A 351 1.79 -0.21 -9.14
CA VAL A 351 2.50 0.13 -7.90
C VAL A 351 2.42 1.63 -7.64
N ALA A 352 2.76 2.08 -6.44
CA ALA A 352 2.64 3.48 -6.05
C ALA A 352 3.55 4.43 -6.86
N ASP A 353 4.70 3.93 -7.31
CA ASP A 353 5.81 4.74 -7.80
C ASP A 353 5.53 5.50 -9.11
N VAL A 354 6.04 6.73 -9.16
CA VAL A 354 6.24 7.51 -10.39
C VAL A 354 7.44 6.95 -11.14
N TYR A 355 7.27 6.69 -12.44
CA TYR A 355 8.33 6.10 -13.24
C TYR A 355 9.47 7.07 -13.50
N ARG A 356 10.69 6.63 -13.21
CA ARG A 356 11.93 7.15 -13.83
C ARG A 356 12.81 5.99 -14.26
N PRO A 357 13.53 6.13 -15.40
CA PRO A 357 14.51 5.14 -15.85
C PRO A 357 15.54 4.79 -14.78
N ILE A 358 16.03 5.79 -14.04
CA ILE A 358 17.06 5.60 -13.00
C ILE A 358 16.38 5.54 -11.63
N VAL A 359 16.72 4.49 -10.87
CA VAL A 359 16.45 4.40 -9.42
C VAL A 359 17.65 5.03 -8.71
N ASP A 360 17.38 6.03 -7.87
CA ASP A 360 18.40 6.84 -7.18
C ASP A 360 18.70 6.23 -5.80
N ASP A 361 19.36 5.07 -5.81
CA ASP A 361 19.73 4.31 -4.60
C ASP A 361 20.76 5.04 -3.74
N GLU A 362 21.64 5.85 -4.35
CA GLU A 362 22.54 6.75 -3.62
C GLU A 362 21.79 7.76 -2.74
N ALA A 363 20.60 8.21 -3.17
CA ALA A 363 19.80 9.13 -2.38
C ALA A 363 19.04 8.44 -1.24
N ASN A 364 18.55 7.23 -1.48
CA ASN A 364 17.88 6.41 -0.46
C ASN A 364 17.91 4.93 -0.86
N ASP A 365 18.40 4.08 0.03
CA ASP A 365 18.41 2.62 -0.12
C ASP A 365 17.45 1.93 0.87
N PHE A 366 16.68 2.70 1.64
CA PHE A 366 15.77 2.23 2.67
C PHE A 366 14.32 2.58 2.33
N ASN A 367 13.49 1.57 2.06
CA ASN A 367 12.11 1.72 1.59
C ASN A 367 12.03 2.73 0.45
N TYR A 368 12.84 2.56 -0.59
CA TYR A 368 12.83 3.49 -1.71
C TYR A 368 11.42 3.61 -2.30
N TYR A 369 10.99 4.85 -2.49
CA TYR A 369 9.71 5.21 -3.05
C TYR A 369 9.84 6.55 -3.78
N ARG A 370 9.42 6.57 -5.04
CA ARG A 370 9.32 7.80 -5.83
C ARG A 370 7.86 8.17 -6.04
N GLY A 371 7.45 9.29 -5.48
CA GLY A 371 6.05 9.73 -5.61
C GLY A 371 5.53 10.55 -4.43
N ASN A 372 6.41 10.98 -3.53
CA ASN A 372 6.05 11.68 -2.31
C ASN A 372 5.37 13.03 -2.61
N VAL A 373 4.15 13.18 -2.08
CA VAL A 373 3.43 14.45 -2.00
C VAL A 373 3.09 14.67 -0.54
N TYR A 374 3.77 15.60 0.11
CA TYR A 374 3.53 15.92 1.50
C TYR A 374 2.40 16.93 1.60
N THR A 375 1.36 16.59 2.34
CA THR A 375 0.20 17.44 2.59
C THR A 375 -0.03 17.57 4.10
N LYS A 376 -0.75 18.61 4.50
CA LYS A 376 -1.22 18.82 5.87
C LYS A 376 -2.74 18.96 5.90
N ASN A 377 -3.33 18.70 7.05
CA ASN A 377 -4.76 18.94 7.26
C ASN A 377 -5.02 20.45 7.14
N ALA A 378 -6.03 20.81 6.36
CA ALA A 378 -6.46 22.19 6.22
C ALA A 378 -7.11 22.63 7.54
N ILE A 379 -6.71 23.78 8.06
CA ILE A 379 -7.22 24.33 9.33
C ILE A 379 -8.17 25.48 8.99
N GLY A 380 -9.37 25.47 9.57
CA GLY A 380 -10.36 26.53 9.41
C GLY A 380 -10.09 27.73 10.32
N ASP A 381 -10.90 28.77 10.17
CA ASP A 381 -10.81 30.00 11.00
C ASP A 381 -11.02 29.72 12.50
N ASP A 382 -11.67 28.60 12.83
CA ASP A 382 -11.90 28.11 14.20
C ASP A 382 -10.68 27.39 14.81
N GLY A 383 -9.58 27.29 14.06
CA GLY A 383 -8.37 26.58 14.47
C GLY A 383 -8.50 25.05 14.48
N LYS A 384 -9.61 24.50 13.97
CA LYS A 384 -9.83 23.06 13.86
C LYS A 384 -9.60 22.58 12.43
N VAL A 385 -9.36 21.28 12.26
CA VAL A 385 -9.23 20.68 10.92
C VAL A 385 -10.56 20.75 10.17
N MET A 386 -10.50 21.07 8.88
CA MET A 386 -11.67 21.17 8.00
C MET A 386 -12.05 19.80 7.45
N ILE A 387 -13.35 19.54 7.42
CA ILE A 387 -13.95 18.32 6.87
C ILE A 387 -14.65 18.69 5.56
N VAL A 388 -14.46 17.87 4.54
CA VAL A 388 -15.10 18.05 3.24
C VAL A 388 -16.59 17.78 3.38
N LYS A 389 -17.42 18.80 3.14
CA LYS A 389 -18.87 18.66 3.12
C LYS A 389 -19.35 18.15 1.77
N PRO A 390 -20.56 17.55 1.69
CA PRO A 390 -21.11 17.05 0.43
C PRO A 390 -21.17 18.09 -0.70
N ASN A 391 -21.48 19.34 -0.37
CA ASN A 391 -21.57 20.44 -1.35
C ASN A 391 -20.21 21.08 -1.69
N GLU A 392 -19.12 20.65 -1.05
CA GLU A 392 -17.78 21.24 -1.16
C GLU A 392 -16.75 20.27 -1.78
N VAL A 393 -17.22 19.15 -2.34
CA VAL A 393 -16.36 18.16 -2.99
C VAL A 393 -15.63 18.80 -4.16
N LYS A 394 -14.30 18.75 -4.12
CA LYS A 394 -13.44 19.20 -5.21
C LYS A 394 -13.20 18.08 -6.19
N TYR A 395 -13.35 18.39 -7.46
CA TYR A 395 -13.15 17.46 -8.56
C TYR A 395 -11.94 17.86 -9.41
N ASP A 396 -11.12 16.88 -9.77
CA ASP A 396 -10.01 17.04 -10.70
C ASP A 396 -10.41 16.42 -12.06
N THR A 397 -10.04 17.09 -13.15
CA THR A 397 -10.26 16.58 -14.52
C THR A 397 -8.96 15.99 -15.04
N LEU A 398 -8.98 14.70 -15.35
CA LEU A 398 -7.83 13.97 -15.88
C LEU A 398 -7.57 14.31 -17.35
N SER A 399 -6.35 14.03 -17.80
CA SER A 399 -5.91 14.25 -19.18
C SER A 399 -6.76 13.54 -20.25
N ASN A 400 -7.50 12.49 -19.88
CA ASN A 400 -8.46 11.80 -20.76
C ASN A 400 -9.89 12.38 -20.71
N GLY A 401 -10.13 13.44 -19.92
CA GLY A 401 -11.42 14.08 -19.72
C GLY A 401 -12.27 13.47 -18.61
N ARG A 402 -11.76 12.45 -17.90
CA ARG A 402 -12.48 11.83 -16.78
C ARG A 402 -12.43 12.75 -15.56
N ILE A 403 -13.58 12.93 -14.92
CA ILE A 403 -13.70 13.70 -13.68
C ILE A 403 -13.57 12.74 -12.50
N ILE A 404 -12.75 13.10 -11.52
CA ILE A 404 -12.51 12.32 -10.29
C ILE A 404 -12.69 13.21 -9.06
N ALA A 405 -13.26 12.67 -7.99
CA ALA A 405 -13.30 13.36 -6.72
C ALA A 405 -11.92 13.30 -6.06
N ARG A 406 -11.43 14.42 -5.53
CA ARG A 406 -10.16 14.47 -4.77
C ARG A 406 -10.31 13.88 -3.38
N ASN A 407 -11.42 14.19 -2.73
CA ASN A 407 -11.78 13.73 -1.39
C ASN A 407 -13.27 13.41 -1.40
N LEU A 408 -13.67 12.39 -0.65
CA LEU A 408 -15.07 12.09 -0.40
C LEU A 408 -15.61 12.95 0.74
N PRO A 409 -16.94 13.25 0.75
CA PRO A 409 -17.59 13.85 1.90
C PRO A 409 -17.26 13.09 3.19
N GLY A 410 -17.03 13.82 4.28
CA GLY A 410 -16.66 13.28 5.60
C GLY A 410 -15.15 13.07 5.80
N GLN A 411 -14.32 13.14 4.75
CA GLN A 411 -12.87 13.12 4.89
C GLN A 411 -12.30 14.49 5.26
N LEU A 412 -11.09 14.51 5.82
CA LEU A 412 -10.37 15.76 6.09
C LEU A 412 -9.91 16.41 4.78
N ALA A 413 -10.09 17.73 4.68
CA ALA A 413 -9.52 18.50 3.60
C ALA A 413 -7.99 18.60 3.79
N LYS A 414 -7.23 18.30 2.73
CA LYS A 414 -5.76 18.38 2.74
C LYS A 414 -5.28 19.54 1.89
N VAL A 415 -4.24 20.25 2.35
CA VAL A 415 -3.55 21.33 1.64
C VAL A 415 -2.07 21.03 1.51
N ALA A 416 -1.42 21.66 0.53
CA ALA A 416 0.03 21.60 0.39
C ALA A 416 0.71 22.13 1.65
N VAL A 417 1.84 21.51 2.00
CA VAL A 417 2.74 22.00 3.05
C VAL A 417 3.36 23.31 2.56
N ASP A 418 3.48 24.31 3.44
CA ASP A 418 3.93 25.66 3.09
C ASP A 418 5.34 25.96 3.64
N ASP A 419 5.81 27.18 3.36
CA ASP A 419 7.14 27.64 3.74
C ASP A 419 7.37 27.62 5.25
N GLN A 420 6.35 27.74 6.10
CA GLN A 420 6.52 27.68 7.56
C GLN A 420 6.93 26.28 8.01
N GLU A 421 6.43 25.25 7.35
CA GLU A 421 6.80 23.88 7.68
C GLU A 421 8.10 23.42 7.02
N THR A 422 8.44 23.96 5.85
CA THR A 422 9.66 23.60 5.11
C THR A 422 10.88 24.44 5.47
N TYR A 423 10.69 25.62 6.09
CA TYR A 423 11.78 26.52 6.45
C TYR A 423 12.81 25.82 7.35
N LEU A 424 14.06 25.78 6.87
CA LEU A 424 15.21 25.13 7.53
C LEU A 424 15.01 23.63 7.83
N ARG A 425 14.07 22.97 7.14
CA ARG A 425 13.89 21.53 7.27
C ARG A 425 14.92 20.80 6.40
N PRO A 426 15.72 19.87 6.97
CA PRO A 426 16.79 19.21 6.20
C PRO A 426 16.29 18.07 5.30
N ASN A 427 15.06 17.58 5.47
CA ASN A 427 14.56 16.39 4.77
C ASN A 427 13.71 16.69 3.52
N PHE A 428 13.00 17.82 3.44
CA PHE A 428 12.28 18.27 2.23
C PHE A 428 12.04 19.79 2.25
N SER A 429 11.96 20.39 1.06
CA SER A 429 11.82 21.85 0.88
C SER A 429 10.51 22.28 0.21
N GLN A 430 9.74 21.33 -0.35
CA GLN A 430 8.50 21.60 -1.06
C GLN A 430 7.46 20.51 -0.79
N SER A 431 6.19 20.77 -1.06
CA SER A 431 5.10 19.81 -0.87
C SER A 431 5.13 18.68 -1.91
N ASP A 432 5.28 19.02 -3.19
CA ASP A 432 5.32 18.03 -4.27
C ASP A 432 6.77 17.60 -4.57
N ASN A 433 7.12 16.36 -4.21
CA ASN A 433 8.46 15.79 -4.40
C ASN A 433 8.47 14.65 -5.41
N ARG A 434 7.42 14.51 -6.23
CA ARG A 434 7.34 13.46 -7.26
C ARG A 434 8.49 13.55 -8.27
N GLY A 435 8.85 14.78 -8.64
CA GLY A 435 9.98 15.09 -9.52
C GLY A 435 11.28 15.42 -8.78
N TYR A 436 11.48 14.96 -7.54
CA TYR A 436 12.68 15.27 -6.76
C TYR A 436 13.96 14.94 -7.56
N ARG A 437 14.84 15.94 -7.68
CA ARG A 437 16.09 15.93 -8.48
C ARG A 437 15.97 15.80 -10.01
N ASP A 438 14.77 15.84 -10.62
CA ASP A 438 14.62 15.69 -12.09
C ASP A 438 15.33 16.78 -12.94
N GLY A 439 15.74 17.87 -12.31
CA GLY A 439 16.47 18.98 -12.92
C GLY A 439 17.83 19.27 -12.31
N ASP A 440 18.28 18.49 -11.33
CA ASP A 440 19.57 18.72 -10.68
C ASP A 440 20.70 18.25 -11.60
N PRO A 441 21.82 19.00 -11.69
CA PRO A 441 22.98 18.59 -12.48
C PRO A 441 23.41 17.17 -12.15
N GLY A 442 23.44 16.80 -10.86
CA GLY A 442 23.82 15.47 -10.37
C GLY A 442 22.92 14.32 -10.79
N SER A 443 21.73 14.62 -11.33
CA SER A 443 20.79 13.64 -11.84
C SER A 443 20.72 13.64 -13.36
N SER A 444 21.55 14.41 -14.06
CA SER A 444 21.66 14.34 -15.52
C SER A 444 22.47 13.13 -15.95
N ARG A 445 22.04 12.43 -17.01
CA ARG A 445 22.83 11.35 -17.64
C ARG A 445 24.21 11.82 -18.12
N PHE A 446 24.37 13.13 -18.33
CA PHE A 446 25.63 13.76 -18.74
C PHE A 446 26.35 14.44 -17.58
N PHE A 447 25.99 14.11 -16.34
CA PHE A 447 26.67 14.65 -15.18
C PHE A 447 28.10 14.12 -15.12
N ASP A 448 29.06 14.99 -15.42
CA ASP A 448 30.47 14.76 -15.15
C ASP A 448 30.86 15.61 -13.94
N ARG A 449 31.22 14.95 -12.83
CA ARG A 449 31.65 15.62 -11.60
C ARG A 449 32.95 16.43 -11.79
N PHE A 450 33.69 16.17 -12.86
CA PHE A 450 34.98 16.78 -13.19
C PHE A 450 35.00 17.50 -14.54
N GLY A 451 33.84 17.65 -15.20
CA GLY A 451 33.72 18.37 -16.48
C GLY A 451 33.60 19.88 -16.27
N ASP A 452 34.42 20.66 -16.97
CA ASP A 452 34.48 22.13 -16.83
C ASP A 452 33.24 22.87 -17.38
N ASP A 453 32.27 22.17 -17.98
CA ASP A 453 31.11 22.80 -18.62
C ASP A 453 29.88 22.85 -17.70
N ILE A 454 29.92 23.76 -16.73
CA ILE A 454 28.84 24.02 -15.75
C ILE A 454 27.63 24.73 -16.40
N THR A 455 27.76 25.19 -17.66
CA THR A 455 26.78 26.11 -18.27
C THR A 455 25.57 25.42 -18.90
N ALA A 456 25.62 24.12 -19.14
CA ALA A 456 24.49 23.37 -19.67
C ALA A 456 23.68 22.73 -18.53
N GLN A 457 22.78 23.50 -17.89
CA GLN A 457 21.68 22.98 -17.08
C GLN A 457 20.71 22.17 -17.96
N LYS A 458 21.16 21.02 -18.48
CA LYS A 458 20.32 20.09 -19.22
C LYS A 458 19.54 19.28 -18.18
N LYS A 459 18.28 19.68 -17.96
CA LYS A 459 17.32 18.89 -17.20
C LYS A 459 17.27 17.48 -17.78
N MET A 460 17.50 16.46 -16.95
CA MET A 460 17.37 15.06 -17.38
C MET A 460 15.94 14.79 -17.86
N TYR A 461 14.96 15.36 -17.16
CA TYR A 461 13.54 15.22 -17.50
C TYR A 461 12.88 16.60 -17.64
N ASN A 462 12.74 17.09 -18.88
CA ASN A 462 11.86 18.22 -19.22
C ASN A 462 10.58 17.68 -19.88
N SER A 463 9.61 17.36 -19.03
CA SER A 463 8.38 16.63 -19.37
C SER A 463 7.33 17.47 -20.11
N PRO A 464 6.40 16.85 -20.85
CA PRO A 464 5.30 17.56 -21.50
C PRO A 464 4.32 18.14 -20.49
N LYS A 465 3.77 19.32 -20.78
CA LYS A 465 2.67 19.93 -20.01
C LYS A 465 1.38 19.83 -20.80
N HIS A 466 0.51 18.92 -20.41
CA HIS A 466 -0.83 18.80 -20.97
C HIS A 466 -1.80 19.62 -20.12
N ASN A 467 -2.70 20.37 -20.78
CA ASN A 467 -3.74 21.12 -20.10
C ASN A 467 -5.09 20.70 -20.67
N VAL A 468 -5.97 20.22 -19.82
CA VAL A 468 -7.37 19.93 -20.15
C VAL A 468 -8.21 20.80 -19.24
N SER A 469 -8.91 21.77 -19.83
CA SER A 469 -9.80 22.66 -19.11
C SER A 469 -11.22 22.51 -19.64
N THR A 470 -12.20 22.86 -18.81
CA THR A 470 -13.60 22.95 -19.20
C THR A 470 -13.96 24.42 -19.39
N ASP A 471 -14.59 24.75 -20.51
CA ASP A 471 -15.10 26.10 -20.74
C ASP A 471 -16.37 26.37 -19.89
N SER A 472 -16.83 27.63 -19.88
CA SER A 472 -18.04 28.04 -19.15
C SER A 472 -19.34 27.39 -19.65
N THR A 473 -19.29 26.67 -20.77
CA THR A 473 -20.40 25.92 -21.36
C THR A 473 -20.27 24.41 -21.16
N GLY A 474 -19.25 23.95 -20.44
CA GLY A 474 -18.99 22.54 -20.15
C GLY A 474 -18.26 21.77 -21.26
N ASN A 475 -17.80 22.42 -22.34
CA ASN A 475 -17.00 21.74 -23.36
C ASN A 475 -15.55 21.61 -22.91
N MET A 476 -14.95 20.45 -23.19
CA MET A 476 -13.55 20.20 -22.90
C MET A 476 -12.63 20.85 -23.94
N ILE A 477 -11.76 21.75 -23.49
CA ILE A 477 -10.65 22.30 -24.26
C ILE A 477 -9.41 21.45 -23.95
N ARG A 478 -8.84 20.84 -25.00
CA ARG A 478 -7.65 20.00 -24.93
C ARG A 478 -6.47 20.72 -25.55
N GLU A 479 -5.49 21.12 -24.75
CA GLU A 479 -4.26 21.74 -25.21
C GLU A 479 -3.11 20.73 -25.20
N TYR A 480 -2.59 20.43 -26.39
CA TYR A 480 -1.38 19.62 -26.54
C TYR A 480 -0.14 20.48 -26.33
N ASP A 481 0.86 19.95 -25.62
CA ASP A 481 2.17 20.58 -25.55
C ASP A 481 2.83 20.54 -26.94
N LYS A 482 2.94 21.70 -27.58
CA LYS A 482 3.59 21.86 -28.90
C LYS A 482 5.08 22.21 -28.80
N SER A 483 5.65 22.26 -27.59
CA SER A 483 7.04 22.68 -27.39
C SER A 483 8.02 21.68 -27.99
N SER A 484 8.87 22.14 -28.90
CA SER A 484 9.99 21.38 -29.45
C SER A 484 11.21 21.30 -28.53
N LYS A 485 11.15 21.94 -27.35
CA LYS A 485 12.27 22.03 -26.39
C LYS A 485 12.18 21.00 -25.25
N ARG A 486 11.16 20.13 -25.25
CA ARG A 486 11.01 19.06 -24.26
C ARG A 486 12.08 17.98 -24.45
N THR A 487 12.60 17.45 -23.36
CA THR A 487 13.68 16.45 -23.38
C THR A 487 13.21 15.06 -22.99
N SER A 488 12.00 14.93 -22.43
CA SER A 488 11.40 13.65 -22.03
C SER A 488 9.91 13.63 -22.33
N LEU A 489 9.38 12.43 -22.61
CA LEU A 489 7.94 12.15 -22.68
C LEU A 489 7.36 11.66 -21.34
N ILE A 490 8.22 11.38 -20.36
CA ILE A 490 7.86 10.91 -19.01
C ILE A 490 7.62 12.13 -18.10
N ASN A 491 6.51 12.14 -17.36
CA ASN A 491 6.14 13.21 -16.42
C ASN A 491 5.82 12.66 -15.01
N ASP A 492 5.34 13.51 -14.11
CA ASP A 492 4.97 13.16 -12.71
C ASP A 492 3.63 12.39 -12.58
N GLU A 493 2.99 12.12 -13.70
CA GLU A 493 1.73 11.37 -13.80
C GLU A 493 1.95 10.00 -14.46
N VAL A 494 3.17 9.67 -14.87
CA VAL A 494 3.51 8.34 -15.38
C VAL A 494 3.87 7.44 -14.21
N ARG A 495 3.15 6.31 -14.09
CA ARG A 495 3.28 5.37 -12.97
C ARG A 495 3.90 4.07 -13.41
N VAL A 496 4.56 3.40 -12.49
CA VAL A 496 5.13 2.07 -12.69
C VAL A 496 4.03 1.01 -12.56
N TYR A 497 4.12 -0.03 -13.36
CA TYR A 497 3.41 -1.28 -13.13
C TYR A 497 4.37 -2.46 -13.30
N LYS A 498 4.15 -3.52 -12.52
CA LYS A 498 5.07 -4.66 -12.35
C LYS A 498 4.39 -5.98 -12.66
N GLY A 499 5.17 -7.05 -12.82
CA GLY A 499 4.69 -8.38 -13.19
C GLY A 499 4.28 -8.50 -14.66
N GLY A 500 4.05 -9.74 -15.09
CA GLY A 500 3.53 -10.07 -16.42
C GLY A 500 2.03 -10.28 -16.39
N SER A 501 1.37 -10.17 -17.55
CA SER A 501 -0.05 -10.46 -17.71
C SER A 501 -0.30 -11.63 -18.65
N TRP A 502 -1.55 -12.06 -18.77
CA TRP A 502 -2.02 -13.02 -19.77
C TRP A 502 -1.67 -12.63 -21.23
N ARG A 503 -1.40 -11.34 -21.50
CA ARG A 503 -0.98 -10.86 -22.84
C ARG A 503 0.52 -10.97 -23.07
N ASP A 504 1.28 -11.10 -22.00
CA ASP A 504 2.73 -10.97 -22.00
C ASP A 504 3.44 -12.30 -22.18
N ARG A 505 4.62 -12.24 -22.79
CA ARG A 505 5.53 -13.39 -22.91
C ARG A 505 6.29 -13.59 -21.60
N ALA A 506 6.82 -14.80 -21.41
CA ALA A 506 7.63 -15.20 -20.25
C ALA A 506 8.70 -14.19 -19.79
N TYR A 507 9.27 -13.39 -20.70
CA TYR A 507 10.22 -12.32 -20.36
C TYR A 507 9.68 -11.32 -19.32
N TRP A 508 8.39 -11.00 -19.38
CA TRP A 508 7.75 -10.03 -18.49
C TRP A 508 7.30 -10.62 -17.15
N LEU A 509 7.39 -11.95 -16.97
CA LEU A 509 7.10 -12.60 -15.69
C LEU A 509 8.24 -12.40 -14.68
N ASP A 510 9.41 -11.97 -15.13
CA ASP A 510 10.52 -11.60 -14.25
C ASP A 510 10.17 -10.34 -13.45
N PRO A 511 10.11 -10.42 -12.10
CA PRO A 511 9.77 -9.28 -11.25
C PRO A 511 10.67 -8.06 -11.44
N ALA A 512 11.92 -8.24 -11.90
CA ALA A 512 12.86 -7.16 -12.13
C ALA A 512 12.50 -6.25 -13.31
N GLN A 513 11.59 -6.68 -14.19
CA GLN A 513 11.18 -5.89 -15.34
C GLN A 513 10.40 -4.65 -14.88
N ARG A 514 10.62 -3.54 -15.59
CA ARG A 514 9.97 -2.26 -15.29
C ARG A 514 9.22 -1.76 -16.50
N ARG A 515 7.92 -1.50 -16.31
CA ARG A 515 7.05 -0.90 -17.31
C ARG A 515 6.30 0.27 -16.69
N TYR A 516 5.77 1.13 -17.56
CA TYR A 516 5.12 2.34 -17.11
C TYR A 516 3.98 2.73 -18.03
N LEU A 517 2.99 3.41 -17.45
CA LEU A 517 1.82 3.89 -18.16
C LEU A 517 1.29 5.15 -17.44
N PRO A 518 0.72 6.14 -18.15
CA PRO A 518 0.09 7.28 -17.50
C PRO A 518 -1.02 6.86 -16.52
N GLN A 519 -1.09 7.51 -15.35
CA GLN A 519 -1.98 7.13 -14.24
C GLN A 519 -3.48 7.18 -14.57
N TYR A 520 -3.86 7.89 -15.63
CA TYR A 520 -5.25 8.02 -16.07
C TYR A 520 -5.70 6.90 -17.04
N MET A 521 -4.75 6.11 -17.59
CA MET A 521 -5.05 5.03 -18.52
C MET A 521 -5.50 3.78 -17.78
N ALA A 522 -6.44 3.06 -18.39
CA ALA A 522 -6.92 1.76 -17.95
C ALA A 522 -6.69 0.74 -19.08
N THR A 523 -6.43 -0.51 -18.73
CA THR A 523 -6.18 -1.59 -19.70
C THR A 523 -6.89 -2.88 -19.27
N ASP A 524 -6.96 -3.84 -20.19
CA ASP A 524 -7.52 -5.19 -20.00
C ASP A 524 -6.54 -6.17 -19.32
N TYR A 525 -5.35 -5.70 -18.93
CA TYR A 525 -4.27 -6.56 -18.42
C TYR A 525 -3.53 -5.98 -17.22
N ILE A 526 -3.92 -4.80 -16.72
CA ILE A 526 -3.35 -4.20 -15.50
C ILE A 526 -4.46 -4.18 -14.42
N GLY A 527 -4.21 -4.90 -13.34
CA GLY A 527 -4.94 -4.83 -12.08
C GLY A 527 -4.07 -4.20 -10.99
N PHE A 528 -4.33 -4.55 -9.73
CA PHE A 528 -3.56 -4.08 -8.59
C PHE A 528 -3.81 -4.95 -7.36
N ARG A 529 -2.95 -4.78 -6.36
CA ARG A 529 -3.11 -5.33 -5.01
C ARG A 529 -2.72 -4.28 -3.97
N ASN A 530 -3.12 -4.46 -2.72
CA ASN A 530 -2.78 -3.54 -1.65
C ASN A 530 -1.64 -4.05 -0.76
N ALA A 531 -0.97 -3.10 -0.12
CA ALA A 531 -0.04 -3.29 0.95
C ALA A 531 -0.39 -2.39 2.14
N MET A 532 0.10 -2.76 3.31
CA MET A 532 -0.07 -2.02 4.56
C MET A 532 1.25 -2.08 5.34
N SER A 533 1.70 -0.95 5.84
CA SER A 533 2.93 -0.88 6.65
C SER A 533 2.76 -1.65 7.95
N ARG A 534 3.81 -2.36 8.39
CA ARG A 534 3.83 -2.96 9.74
C ARG A 534 4.29 -1.94 10.77
N LEU A 535 3.56 -1.86 11.86
CA LEU A 535 3.96 -1.10 13.05
C LEU A 535 4.69 -1.99 14.04
N GLY A 536 5.71 -1.44 14.71
CA GLY A 536 6.42 -2.12 15.79
C GLY A 536 7.60 -2.98 15.33
N SER A 537 7.72 -4.20 15.88
CA SER A 537 8.90 -5.05 15.67
C SER A 537 9.03 -5.50 14.22
N LYS A 538 10.27 -5.73 13.77
CA LYS A 538 10.53 -6.33 12.45
C LYS A 538 9.88 -7.72 12.29
N THR A 539 9.95 -8.57 13.31
CA THR A 539 9.48 -9.96 13.22
C THR A 539 8.29 -10.21 14.15
N LYS A 540 7.35 -11.06 13.71
CA LYS A 540 6.26 -11.60 14.55
C LYS A 540 6.78 -12.56 15.62
N GLU A 541 7.70 -13.44 15.21
CA GLU A 541 8.36 -14.39 16.11
C GLU A 541 9.88 -14.24 16.05
N LYS A 542 10.56 -14.32 17.20
CA LYS A 542 12.02 -14.39 17.24
C LYS A 542 12.46 -15.80 16.90
N LYS A 543 12.88 -16.03 15.66
CA LYS A 543 13.56 -17.27 15.27
C LYS A 543 14.93 -17.30 15.95
N LYS A 544 15.22 -18.35 16.72
CA LYS A 544 16.57 -18.58 17.28
C LYS A 544 17.52 -18.95 16.13
N PRO A 545 18.77 -18.50 16.12
CA PRO A 545 19.77 -18.99 15.18
C PRO A 545 19.81 -20.52 15.27
N ARG A 546 19.61 -21.22 14.14
CA ARG A 546 19.92 -22.65 14.05
C ARG A 546 21.45 -22.73 13.99
N GLY A 547 22.05 -23.07 15.13
CA GLY A 547 23.49 -23.33 15.25
C GLY A 547 23.91 -24.60 14.56
#